data_AF-A0A353EPR8-F1
#
_entry.id   AF-A0A353EPR8-F1
#
_cell.length_a   1.000
_cell.length_b   1.000
_cell.length_c   1.000
_cell.angle_alpha   90.00
_cell.angle_beta   90.00
_cell.angle_gamma   90.00
#
_symmetry.space_group_name_H-M   'P 1'
#
loop_
_entity.id
_entity.type
_entity.pdbx_description
1 polymer ?
#
loop_
_entity_poly.entity_id
_entity_poly.type
_entity_poly.pdbx_seq_one_letter_code
_entity_poly.pdbx_strand_id
1 'polypeptide(L)'
;MKKKQWPHLEKPRERLLQSGARALSDLELLSIILGFKKPEESRNIVLSLIESSGSLRRLVKRPIPDLLQVPGIGPAEASSLAASYEFGHRILLEKAEKHPILKSIGDILNFLHYVMLGEREEVFMAILLDGKRRILKKLIFARGTPVYVQISVPSIVRRLNLEGAAFVIFAHNHPSNDVTPSEEDKALTRILSEACYAVGILMQDHLILGHQCYFSFAEKGYLKQVEPKVERLFFRPK
;
A
#
# COMPACT_ATOMS: atom_id res chain seq x y z
N MET A 1 16.05 -12.06 40.92
CA MET A 1 15.06 -11.37 40.06
C MET A 1 14.14 -12.41 39.44
N LYS A 2 12.83 -12.36 39.71
CA LYS A 2 11.85 -13.35 39.22
C LYS A 2 11.70 -13.24 37.71
N LYS A 3 12.06 -14.29 36.96
CA LYS A 3 11.75 -14.43 35.52
C LYS A 3 10.23 -14.38 35.36
N LYS A 4 9.73 -13.38 34.64
CA LYS A 4 8.31 -13.28 34.27
C LYS A 4 8.06 -14.38 33.22
N GLN A 5 7.62 -15.55 33.68
CA GLN A 5 7.22 -16.66 32.80
C GLN A 5 5.96 -16.23 32.04
N TRP A 6 6.06 -16.12 30.72
CA TRP A 6 4.92 -15.92 29.82
C TRP A 6 4.47 -17.31 29.33
N PRO A 7 3.37 -17.89 29.85
CA PRO A 7 3.02 -19.30 29.60
C PRO A 7 2.57 -19.59 28.16
N HIS A 8 2.21 -18.57 27.39
CA HIS A 8 1.48 -18.75 26.13
C HIS A 8 2.37 -18.99 24.90
N LEU A 9 3.69 -18.88 25.05
CA LEU A 9 4.63 -19.03 23.93
C LEU A 9 5.12 -20.46 23.70
N GLU A 10 4.74 -21.40 24.55
CA GLU A 10 5.30 -22.75 24.49
C GLU A 10 4.72 -23.56 23.31
N LYS A 11 3.54 -23.20 22.80
CA LYS A 11 2.81 -23.98 21.77
C LYS A 11 2.13 -23.11 20.69
N PRO A 12 2.87 -22.28 19.93
CA PRO A 12 2.27 -21.38 18.93
C PRO A 12 1.48 -22.14 17.85
N ARG A 13 2.02 -23.28 17.38
CA ARG A 13 1.34 -24.12 16.38
C ARG A 13 0.03 -24.71 16.89
N GLU A 14 -0.01 -25.17 18.14
CA GLU A 14 -1.24 -25.73 18.72
C GLU A 14 -2.29 -24.63 18.91
N ARG A 15 -1.87 -23.44 19.38
CA ARG A 15 -2.76 -22.27 19.48
C ARG A 15 -3.29 -21.84 18.11
N LEU A 16 -2.46 -21.87 17.07
CA LEU A 16 -2.91 -21.60 15.71
C LEU A 16 -4.02 -22.56 15.27
N LEU A 17 -3.89 -23.85 15.58
CA LEU A 17 -4.89 -24.86 15.26
C LEU A 17 -6.17 -24.76 16.11
N GLN A 18 -6.04 -24.40 17.39
CA GLN A 18 -7.18 -24.33 18.32
C GLN A 18 -7.96 -23.02 18.23
N SER A 19 -7.27 -21.90 18.01
CA SER A 19 -7.83 -20.54 18.15
C SER A 19 -7.71 -19.69 16.89
N GLY A 20 -7.03 -20.19 15.85
CA GLY A 20 -6.82 -19.47 14.59
C GLY A 20 -5.78 -18.36 14.65
N ALA A 21 -5.32 -17.91 13.48
CA ALA A 21 -4.20 -16.98 13.37
C ALA A 21 -4.42 -15.61 14.05
N ARG A 22 -5.67 -15.15 14.16
CA ARG A 22 -6.02 -13.87 14.80
C ARG A 22 -5.76 -13.83 16.31
N ALA A 23 -5.68 -14.99 16.96
CA ALA A 23 -5.44 -15.09 18.40
C ALA A 23 -3.95 -15.10 18.77
N LEU A 24 -3.06 -15.04 17.76
CA LEU A 24 -1.61 -15.09 17.93
C LEU A 24 -1.03 -13.68 17.83
N SER A 25 0.00 -13.43 18.63
CA SER A 25 0.88 -12.27 18.51
C SER A 25 1.81 -12.38 17.29
N ASP A 26 2.36 -11.25 16.85
CA ASP A 26 3.37 -11.19 15.79
C ASP A 26 4.55 -12.13 16.04
N LEU A 27 4.97 -12.22 17.31
CA LEU A 27 6.05 -13.09 17.74
C LEU A 27 5.69 -14.57 17.57
N GLU A 28 4.46 -14.97 17.93
CA GLU A 28 3.97 -16.34 17.72
C GLU A 28 3.87 -16.67 16.22
N LEU A 29 3.34 -15.76 15.41
CA LEU A 29 3.22 -15.93 13.96
C LEU A 29 4.61 -16.09 13.30
N LEU A 30 5.55 -15.23 13.65
CA LEU A 30 6.93 -15.31 13.14
C LEU A 30 7.63 -16.59 13.60
N SER A 31 7.42 -17.01 14.86
CA SER A 31 7.99 -18.27 15.35
C SER A 31 7.49 -19.48 14.55
N ILE A 32 6.22 -19.46 14.12
CA ILE A 32 5.64 -20.51 13.27
C ILE A 32 6.23 -20.45 11.86
N ILE A 33 6.27 -19.26 11.24
CA ILE A 33 6.80 -19.05 9.89
C ILE A 33 8.26 -19.50 9.80
N LEU A 34 9.10 -19.09 10.74
CA LEU A 34 10.52 -19.43 10.75
C LEU A 34 10.78 -20.90 11.11
N GLY A 35 9.74 -21.62 11.55
CA GLY A 35 9.82 -23.08 11.68
C GLY A 35 10.65 -23.57 12.86
N PHE A 36 10.99 -22.70 13.82
CA PHE A 36 11.82 -23.08 14.94
C PHE A 36 11.19 -24.20 15.79
N LYS A 37 12.01 -25.19 16.16
CA LYS A 37 11.57 -26.39 16.89
C LYS A 37 11.52 -26.20 18.41
N LYS A 38 12.28 -25.24 18.95
CA LYS A 38 12.36 -24.96 20.38
C LYS A 38 11.92 -23.52 20.68
N PRO A 39 10.81 -23.32 21.40
CA PRO A 39 10.25 -21.99 21.67
C PRO A 39 11.23 -21.03 22.34
N GLU A 40 12.08 -21.53 23.24
CA GLU A 40 12.99 -20.71 24.05
C GLU A 40 14.16 -20.13 23.24
N GLU A 41 14.77 -20.95 22.39
CA GLU A 41 15.88 -20.52 21.50
C GLU A 41 15.37 -19.56 20.42
N SER A 42 14.16 -19.81 19.90
CA SER A 42 13.55 -18.98 18.86
C SER A 42 13.08 -17.61 19.33
N ARG A 43 12.65 -17.51 20.60
CA ARG A 43 12.02 -16.30 21.10
C ARG A 43 12.96 -15.10 21.03
N ASN A 44 14.20 -15.28 21.46
CA ASN A 44 15.18 -14.18 21.48
C ASN A 44 15.55 -13.73 20.07
N ILE A 45 15.66 -14.68 19.12
CA ILE A 45 15.94 -14.38 17.72
C ILE A 45 14.77 -13.60 17.10
N VAL A 46 13.53 -14.06 17.31
CA VAL A 46 12.33 -13.39 16.77
C VAL A 46 12.14 -12.00 17.39
N LEU A 47 12.33 -11.85 18.69
CA LEU A 47 12.30 -10.54 19.35
C LEU A 47 13.35 -9.60 18.75
N SER A 48 14.59 -10.07 18.63
CA SER A 48 15.69 -9.29 18.05
C SER A 48 15.39 -8.88 16.61
N LEU A 49 14.78 -9.76 15.80
CA LEU A 49 14.34 -9.45 14.45
C LEU A 49 13.27 -8.35 14.41
N ILE A 50 12.25 -8.44 15.26
CA ILE A 50 11.17 -7.45 15.34
C ILE A 50 11.75 -6.09 15.79
N GLU A 51 12.55 -6.10 16.86
CA GLU A 51 13.16 -4.90 17.44
C GLU A 51 14.12 -4.22 16.45
N SER A 52 15.05 -4.97 15.84
CA SER A 52 16.01 -4.43 14.88
C SER A 52 15.36 -3.93 13.59
N SER A 53 14.22 -4.49 13.22
CA SER A 53 13.49 -4.05 12.03
C SER A 53 12.55 -2.88 12.31
N GLY A 54 12.16 -2.65 13.57
CA GLY A 54 11.27 -1.59 14.03
C GLY A 54 9.83 -1.61 13.47
N SER A 55 9.53 -2.48 12.50
CA SER A 55 8.16 -2.80 12.04
C SER A 55 8.18 -4.13 11.28
N LEU A 56 7.06 -4.87 11.32
CA LEU A 56 6.91 -6.12 10.56
C LEU A 56 7.13 -5.93 9.07
N ARG A 57 6.67 -4.79 8.52
CA ARG A 57 6.85 -4.45 7.11
C ARG A 57 8.32 -4.34 6.72
N ARG A 58 9.14 -3.71 7.57
CA ARG A 58 10.59 -3.61 7.32
C ARG A 58 11.26 -4.96 7.44
N LEU A 59 10.83 -5.80 8.39
CA LEU A 59 11.33 -7.16 8.58
C LEU A 59 11.12 -8.02 7.33
N VAL A 60 9.87 -8.11 6.83
CA VAL A 60 9.54 -9.01 5.71
C VAL A 60 10.06 -8.54 4.35
N LYS A 61 10.39 -7.24 4.20
CA LYS A 61 11.01 -6.66 2.99
C LYS A 61 12.54 -6.66 3.03
N ARG A 62 13.15 -7.16 4.10
CA ARG A 62 14.59 -7.16 4.25
C ARG A 62 15.22 -8.10 3.21
N PRO A 63 16.25 -7.66 2.45
CA PRO A 63 16.94 -8.53 1.50
C PRO A 63 17.46 -9.81 2.17
N ILE A 64 17.41 -10.93 1.46
CA ILE A 64 17.93 -12.23 1.98
C ILE A 64 19.37 -12.12 2.50
N PRO A 65 20.32 -11.43 1.80
CA PRO A 65 21.68 -11.26 2.32
C PRO A 65 21.74 -10.56 3.69
N ASP A 66 20.82 -9.64 3.96
CA ASP A 66 20.76 -8.93 5.24
C ASP A 66 20.12 -9.79 6.34
N LEU A 67 19.18 -10.67 5.98
CA LEU A 67 18.57 -11.63 6.90
C LEU A 67 19.60 -12.68 7.35
N LEU A 68 20.46 -13.15 6.43
CA LEU A 68 21.51 -14.13 6.72
C LEU A 68 22.61 -13.58 7.64
N GLN A 69 22.70 -12.27 7.85
CA GLN A 69 23.60 -11.67 8.83
C GLN A 69 23.06 -11.72 10.27
N VAL A 70 21.79 -12.10 10.46
CA VAL A 70 21.17 -12.17 11.79
C VAL A 70 21.57 -13.50 12.46
N PRO A 71 22.20 -13.47 13.65
CA PRO A 71 22.56 -14.69 14.36
C PRO A 71 21.35 -15.59 14.60
N GLY A 72 21.44 -16.85 14.18
CA GLY A 72 20.35 -17.83 14.31
C GLY A 72 19.33 -17.81 13.15
N ILE A 73 19.56 -17.01 12.10
CA ILE A 73 18.79 -17.05 10.85
C ILE A 73 19.64 -17.69 9.75
N GLY A 74 19.28 -18.89 9.35
CA GLY A 74 19.89 -19.59 8.23
C GLY A 74 19.08 -19.44 6.94
N PRO A 75 19.52 -20.12 5.86
CA PRO A 75 18.81 -20.13 4.59
C PRO A 75 17.35 -20.61 4.69
N ALA A 76 17.04 -21.54 5.59
CA ALA A 76 15.69 -22.06 5.78
C ALA A 76 14.75 -20.99 6.35
N GLU A 77 15.19 -20.30 7.41
CA GLU A 77 14.43 -19.23 8.07
C GLU A 77 14.26 -18.03 7.14
N ALA A 78 15.34 -17.60 6.48
CA ALA A 78 15.33 -16.47 5.56
C ALA A 78 14.43 -16.72 4.34
N SER A 79 14.52 -17.92 3.73
CA SER A 79 13.67 -18.28 2.60
C SER A 79 12.20 -18.42 3.01
N SER A 80 11.90 -18.97 4.18
CA SER A 80 10.53 -19.09 4.69
C SER A 80 9.88 -17.71 4.89
N LEU A 81 10.61 -16.76 5.47
CA LEU A 81 10.14 -15.38 5.66
C LEU A 81 9.88 -14.68 4.33
N ALA A 82 10.84 -14.76 3.40
CA ALA A 82 10.72 -14.16 2.07
C ALA A 82 9.57 -14.78 1.26
N ALA A 83 9.42 -16.11 1.30
CA ALA A 83 8.34 -16.81 0.62
C ALA A 83 6.97 -16.46 1.21
N SER A 84 6.86 -16.36 2.54
CA SER A 84 5.62 -15.97 3.21
C SER A 84 5.17 -14.56 2.81
N TYR A 85 6.13 -13.63 2.74
CA TYR A 85 5.87 -12.28 2.27
C TYR A 85 5.41 -12.25 0.81
N GLU A 86 6.17 -12.89 -0.08
CA GLU A 86 5.86 -12.92 -1.51
C GLU A 86 4.53 -13.62 -1.78
N PHE A 87 4.20 -14.69 -1.05
CA PHE A 87 2.91 -15.37 -1.16
C PHE A 87 1.75 -14.47 -0.75
N GLY A 88 1.86 -13.80 0.41
CA GLY A 88 0.88 -12.80 0.83
C GLY A 88 0.75 -11.65 -0.17
N HIS A 89 1.89 -11.17 -0.68
CA HIS A 89 1.96 -10.13 -1.70
C HIS A 89 1.26 -10.56 -3.00
N ARG A 90 1.44 -11.82 -3.45
CA ARG A 90 0.75 -12.38 -4.63
C ARG A 90 -0.75 -12.56 -4.43
N ILE A 91 -1.20 -12.98 -3.24
CA ILE A 91 -2.64 -13.05 -2.95
C ILE A 91 -3.27 -11.65 -3.00
N LEU A 92 -2.55 -10.65 -2.50
CA LEU A 92 -2.99 -9.26 -2.60
C LEU A 92 -2.98 -8.76 -4.06
N LEU A 93 -1.97 -9.17 -4.87
CA LEU A 93 -1.94 -8.93 -6.32
C LEU A 93 -3.14 -9.54 -7.04
N GLU A 94 -3.46 -10.81 -6.77
CA GLU A 94 -4.55 -11.51 -7.46
C GLU A 94 -5.91 -10.85 -7.18
N LYS A 95 -6.11 -10.34 -5.95
CA LYS A 95 -7.29 -9.52 -5.62
C LYS A 95 -7.32 -8.21 -6.40
N ALA A 96 -6.16 -7.62 -6.65
CA ALA A 96 -6.01 -6.38 -7.40
C ALA A 96 -6.18 -6.57 -8.93
N GLU A 97 -5.82 -7.73 -9.48
CA GLU A 97 -5.91 -8.05 -10.91
C GLU A 97 -7.35 -8.32 -11.40
N LYS A 98 -8.28 -8.70 -10.53
CA LYS A 98 -9.69 -8.97 -10.90
C LYS A 98 -10.54 -7.72 -11.19
N HIS A 99 -9.92 -6.60 -11.57
CA HIS A 99 -10.57 -5.29 -11.79
C HIS A 99 -11.56 -4.96 -10.67
N PRO A 100 -11.11 -4.79 -9.42
CA PRO A 100 -12.01 -4.45 -8.34
C PRO A 100 -12.76 -3.18 -8.73
N ILE A 101 -14.09 -3.23 -8.62
CA ILE A 101 -14.87 -2.00 -8.69
C ILE A 101 -14.48 -1.23 -7.43
N LEU A 102 -13.76 -0.13 -7.58
CA LEU A 102 -13.38 0.73 -6.47
C LEU A 102 -14.65 1.51 -6.07
N LYS A 103 -15.40 0.94 -5.12
CA LYS A 103 -16.68 1.51 -4.66
C LYS A 103 -16.50 2.39 -3.43
N SER A 104 -15.48 2.14 -2.63
CA SER A 104 -15.20 2.88 -1.40
C SER A 104 -13.76 3.38 -1.35
N ILE A 105 -13.54 4.43 -0.56
CA ILE A 105 -12.20 4.91 -0.23
C ILE A 105 -11.35 3.80 0.42
N GLY A 106 -11.96 2.92 1.21
CA GLY A 106 -11.29 1.76 1.78
C GLY A 106 -10.75 0.79 0.73
N ASP A 107 -11.50 0.52 -0.35
CA ASP A 107 -11.03 -0.31 -1.46
C ASP A 107 -9.84 0.34 -2.18
N ILE A 108 -9.93 1.65 -2.41
CA ILE A 108 -8.88 2.45 -3.05
C ILE A 108 -7.61 2.44 -2.20
N LEU A 109 -7.73 2.71 -0.90
CA LEU A 109 -6.60 2.73 0.04
C LEU A 109 -5.97 1.36 0.18
N ASN A 110 -6.76 0.28 0.27
CA ASN A 110 -6.22 -1.09 0.31
C ASN A 110 -5.42 -1.41 -0.96
N PHE A 111 -5.94 -1.02 -2.13
CA PHE A 111 -5.23 -1.20 -3.41
C PHE A 111 -3.97 -0.32 -3.48
N LEU A 112 -4.04 0.94 -3.06
CA LEU A 112 -2.92 1.87 -3.12
C LEU A 112 -1.84 1.54 -2.10
N HIS A 113 -2.21 1.15 -0.89
CA HIS A 113 -1.27 0.54 0.04
C HIS A 113 -0.67 -0.70 -0.61
N TYR A 114 -1.45 -1.61 -1.19
CA TYR A 114 -0.86 -2.74 -1.90
C TYR A 114 0.21 -2.33 -2.95
N VAL A 115 -0.06 -1.30 -3.77
CA VAL A 115 0.83 -0.85 -4.84
C VAL A 115 2.03 -0.02 -4.37
N MET A 116 1.87 0.79 -3.32
CA MET A 116 2.85 1.80 -2.90
C MET A 116 3.51 1.47 -1.56
N LEU A 117 3.02 0.45 -0.84
CA LEU A 117 3.55 -0.03 0.43
C LEU A 117 4.87 -0.77 0.21
N GLY A 118 5.94 -0.02 0.02
CA GLY A 118 7.31 -0.51 0.02
C GLY A 118 8.31 0.50 -0.47
N GLU A 119 7.80 1.50 -1.19
CA GLU A 119 8.59 2.52 -1.84
C GLU A 119 9.35 3.33 -0.79
N ARG A 120 10.68 3.37 -0.98
CA ARG A 120 11.60 4.16 -0.14
C ARG A 120 11.68 5.60 -0.62
N GLU A 121 11.23 5.85 -1.84
CA GLU A 121 11.16 7.14 -2.48
C GLU A 121 9.70 7.58 -2.61
N GLU A 122 9.51 8.88 -2.79
CA GLU A 122 8.21 9.44 -3.13
C GLU A 122 7.84 9.03 -4.57
N VAL A 123 6.63 8.53 -4.77
CA VAL A 123 6.13 8.07 -6.08
C VAL A 123 4.81 8.75 -6.34
N PHE A 124 4.67 9.44 -7.49
CA PHE A 124 3.40 9.99 -7.94
C PHE A 124 2.83 9.13 -9.08
N MET A 125 1.58 8.71 -8.91
CA MET A 125 0.91 7.78 -9.81
C MET A 125 -0.56 8.12 -10.00
N ALA A 126 -1.18 7.49 -11.01
CA ALA A 126 -2.61 7.50 -11.23
C ALA A 126 -3.17 6.08 -11.41
N ILE A 127 -4.38 5.90 -10.89
CA ILE A 127 -5.27 4.78 -11.19
C ILE A 127 -6.31 5.27 -12.18
N LEU A 128 -6.35 4.65 -13.35
CA LEU A 128 -7.29 4.96 -14.41
C LEU A 128 -8.47 4.00 -14.28
N LEU A 129 -9.68 4.53 -14.39
CA LEU A 129 -10.91 3.77 -14.25
C LEU A 129 -11.79 3.92 -15.50
N ASP A 130 -12.54 2.88 -15.81
CA ASP A 130 -13.57 2.92 -16.86
C ASP A 130 -14.86 3.59 -16.37
N GLY A 131 -15.85 3.75 -17.27
CA GLY A 131 -17.15 4.34 -16.95
C GLY A 131 -17.96 3.59 -15.87
N LYS A 132 -17.58 2.34 -15.54
CA LYS A 132 -18.15 1.51 -14.47
C LYS A 132 -17.27 1.50 -13.21
N ARG A 133 -16.28 2.40 -13.11
CA ARG A 133 -15.31 2.53 -12.02
C ARG A 133 -14.46 1.27 -11.79
N ARG A 134 -14.22 0.50 -12.85
CA ARG A 134 -13.27 -0.63 -12.83
C ARG A 134 -11.89 -0.12 -13.19
N ILE A 135 -10.86 -0.64 -12.52
CA ILE A 135 -9.48 -0.28 -12.81
C ILE A 135 -9.13 -0.66 -14.24
N LEU A 136 -8.75 0.29 -15.09
CA LEU A 136 -8.17 0.04 -16.40
C LEU A 136 -6.67 -0.20 -16.29
N LYS A 137 -5.98 0.70 -15.58
CA LYS A 137 -4.52 0.70 -15.54
C LYS A 137 -3.99 1.50 -14.35
N LYS A 138 -2.76 1.16 -13.96
CA LYS A 138 -1.89 1.96 -13.09
C LYS A 138 -0.82 2.63 -13.93
N LEU A 139 -0.58 3.92 -13.72
CA LEU A 139 0.53 4.66 -14.33
C LEU A 139 1.35 5.37 -13.27
N ILE A 140 2.68 5.25 -13.35
CA ILE A 140 3.61 6.02 -12.52
C ILE A 140 4.15 7.16 -13.37
N PHE A 141 4.10 8.38 -12.84
CA PHE A 141 4.52 9.58 -13.57
C PHE A 141 5.83 10.19 -13.05
N ALA A 142 6.13 10.01 -11.76
CA ALA A 142 7.36 10.52 -11.17
C ALA A 142 7.80 9.66 -9.98
N ARG A 143 9.12 9.68 -9.72
CA ARG A 143 9.77 9.01 -8.58
C ARG A 143 10.91 9.89 -8.06
N GLY A 144 11.09 9.91 -6.74
CA GLY A 144 12.16 10.65 -6.06
C GLY A 144 11.73 12.03 -5.59
N THR A 145 12.56 12.67 -4.74
CA THR A 145 12.24 13.97 -4.14
C THR A 145 13.09 15.07 -4.80
N PRO A 146 12.49 16.18 -5.29
CA PRO A 146 11.06 16.50 -5.29
C PRO A 146 10.33 16.02 -6.55
N VAL A 147 9.22 15.29 -6.37
CA VAL A 147 8.39 14.73 -7.45
C VAL A 147 7.88 15.81 -8.40
N TYR A 148 7.52 16.99 -7.88
CA TYR A 148 6.87 18.06 -8.66
C TYR A 148 7.71 18.59 -9.83
N VAL A 149 9.05 18.55 -9.74
CA VAL A 149 9.94 19.06 -10.80
C VAL A 149 9.87 18.21 -12.07
N GLN A 150 9.38 16.98 -11.97
CA GLN A 150 9.35 16.01 -13.07
C GLN A 150 7.96 15.87 -13.72
N ILE A 151 6.93 16.57 -13.23
CA ILE A 151 5.55 16.35 -13.66
C ILE A 151 5.13 17.37 -14.74
N SER A 152 4.75 16.85 -15.91
CA SER A 152 4.11 17.63 -16.99
C SER A 152 2.61 17.30 -17.06
N VAL A 153 1.75 18.25 -16.65
CA VAL A 153 0.28 18.09 -16.70
C VAL A 153 -0.23 17.73 -18.11
N PRO A 154 0.19 18.41 -19.19
CA PRO A 154 -0.23 18.01 -20.55
C PRO A 154 0.16 16.57 -20.90
N SER A 155 1.33 16.11 -20.46
CA SER A 155 1.80 14.74 -20.71
C SER A 155 0.97 13.72 -19.93
N ILE A 156 0.63 14.02 -18.66
CA ILE A 156 -0.27 13.21 -17.85
C ILE A 156 -1.62 13.10 -18.55
N VAL A 157 -2.27 14.23 -18.84
CA VAL A 157 -3.62 14.26 -19.41
C VAL A 157 -3.66 13.55 -20.76
N ARG A 158 -2.66 13.77 -21.63
CA ARG A 158 -2.50 13.02 -22.88
C ARG A 158 -2.44 11.52 -22.62
N ARG A 159 -1.67 11.08 -21.62
CA ARG A 159 -1.55 9.66 -21.31
C ARG A 159 -2.84 9.07 -20.75
N LEU A 160 -3.54 9.78 -19.87
CA LEU A 160 -4.84 9.35 -19.35
C LEU A 160 -5.86 9.14 -20.49
N ASN A 161 -5.89 10.08 -21.44
CA ASN A 161 -6.79 10.01 -22.59
C ASN A 161 -6.44 8.85 -23.54
N LEU A 162 -5.15 8.64 -23.84
CA LEU A 162 -4.69 7.52 -24.68
C LEU A 162 -5.04 6.15 -24.10
N GLU A 163 -5.11 6.03 -22.79
CA GLU A 163 -5.45 4.80 -22.07
C GLU A 163 -6.97 4.67 -21.82
N GLY A 164 -7.78 5.61 -22.34
CA GLY A 164 -9.24 5.54 -22.29
C GLY A 164 -9.85 5.75 -20.91
N ALA A 165 -9.18 6.52 -20.03
CA ALA A 165 -9.68 6.78 -18.68
C ALA A 165 -10.99 7.58 -18.71
N ALA A 166 -12.01 7.08 -18.04
CA ALA A 166 -13.24 7.83 -17.73
C ALA A 166 -13.08 8.59 -16.41
N PHE A 167 -12.54 7.91 -15.41
CA PHE A 167 -12.20 8.52 -14.13
C PHE A 167 -10.73 8.30 -13.81
N VAL A 168 -10.18 9.16 -12.95
CA VAL A 168 -8.81 9.05 -12.46
C VAL A 168 -8.74 9.31 -10.96
N ILE A 169 -7.91 8.53 -10.26
CA ILE A 169 -7.49 8.80 -8.89
C ILE A 169 -5.98 9.01 -8.92
N PHE A 170 -5.53 10.17 -8.48
CA PHE A 170 -4.09 10.42 -8.29
C PHE A 170 -3.67 10.00 -6.89
N ALA A 171 -2.42 9.55 -6.75
CA ALA A 171 -1.86 9.25 -5.44
C ALA A 171 -0.36 9.50 -5.40
N HIS A 172 0.12 9.95 -4.25
CA HIS A 172 1.54 9.87 -3.90
C HIS A 172 1.75 9.41 -2.47
N ASN A 173 2.93 8.84 -2.18
CA ASN A 173 3.31 8.44 -0.82
C ASN A 173 4.30 9.44 -0.23
N HIS A 174 4.18 9.76 1.05
CA HIS A 174 5.22 10.46 1.80
C HIS A 174 6.00 9.46 2.66
N PRO A 175 7.27 9.15 2.34
CA PRO A 175 8.09 8.26 3.16
C PRO A 175 8.27 8.75 4.60
N SER A 176 8.16 10.07 4.84
CA SER A 176 8.19 10.73 6.15
C SER A 176 6.99 10.40 7.04
N ASN A 177 5.92 9.82 6.46
CA ASN A 177 4.66 9.49 7.13
C ASN A 177 3.80 10.70 7.56
N ASP A 178 4.21 11.93 7.23
CA ASP A 178 3.33 13.10 7.30
C ASP A 178 2.49 13.18 6.03
N VAL A 179 1.16 13.14 6.16
CA VAL A 179 0.23 13.18 5.02
C VAL A 179 -0.36 14.57 4.78
N THR A 180 0.16 15.59 5.47
CA THR A 180 -0.25 16.97 5.26
C THR A 180 0.16 17.42 3.85
N PRO A 181 -0.77 17.92 3.02
CA PRO A 181 -0.44 18.37 1.67
C PRO A 181 0.38 19.66 1.71
N SER A 182 1.43 19.72 0.90
CA SER A 182 2.16 20.95 0.60
C SER A 182 1.30 21.92 -0.24
N GLU A 183 1.78 23.16 -0.42
CA GLU A 183 1.12 24.10 -1.33
C GLU A 183 1.27 23.66 -2.79
N GLU A 184 2.38 23.02 -3.12
CA GLU A 184 2.65 22.40 -4.41
C GLU A 184 1.66 21.27 -4.71
N ASP A 185 1.34 20.42 -3.73
CA ASP A 185 0.33 19.37 -3.87
C ASP A 185 -1.04 19.95 -4.16
N LYS A 186 -1.43 21.01 -3.44
CA LYS A 186 -2.71 21.71 -3.65
C LYS A 186 -2.78 22.33 -5.03
N ALA A 187 -1.72 23.02 -5.47
CA ALA A 187 -1.63 23.62 -6.78
C ALA A 187 -1.71 22.57 -7.91
N LEU A 188 -0.93 21.50 -7.79
CA LEU A 188 -0.93 20.39 -8.76
C LEU A 188 -2.30 19.72 -8.83
N THR A 189 -2.92 19.42 -7.68
CA THR A 189 -4.27 18.85 -7.61
C THR A 189 -5.28 19.69 -8.37
N ARG A 190 -5.26 21.01 -8.15
CA ARG A 190 -6.19 21.93 -8.80
C ARG A 190 -6.00 21.94 -10.31
N ILE A 191 -4.76 22.09 -10.78
CA ILE A 191 -4.46 22.15 -12.22
C ILE A 191 -4.81 20.81 -12.90
N LEU A 192 -4.51 19.67 -12.26
CA LEU A 192 -4.89 18.35 -12.77
C LEU A 192 -6.40 18.17 -12.84
N SER A 193 -7.14 18.59 -11.79
CA SER A 193 -8.59 18.50 -11.77
C SER A 193 -9.23 19.31 -12.90
N GLU A 194 -8.77 20.54 -13.11
CA GLU A 194 -9.26 21.41 -14.19
C GLU A 194 -8.91 20.86 -15.58
N ALA A 195 -7.67 20.39 -15.77
CA ALA A 195 -7.21 19.87 -17.06
C ALA A 195 -7.87 18.53 -17.42
N CYS A 196 -8.07 17.62 -16.47
CA CYS A 196 -8.79 16.37 -16.69
C CYS A 196 -10.25 16.65 -17.06
N TYR A 197 -10.90 17.55 -16.34
CA TYR A 197 -12.29 17.92 -16.61
C TYR A 197 -12.47 18.50 -18.02
N ALA A 198 -11.54 19.34 -18.47
CA ALA A 198 -11.55 19.94 -19.82
C ALA A 198 -11.52 18.91 -20.96
N VAL A 199 -10.96 17.71 -20.72
CA VAL A 199 -10.91 16.61 -21.70
C VAL A 199 -11.91 15.49 -21.40
N GLY A 200 -12.83 15.70 -20.45
CA GLY A 200 -13.87 14.74 -20.10
C GLY A 200 -13.42 13.56 -19.24
N ILE A 201 -12.31 13.71 -18.51
CA ILE A 201 -11.83 12.74 -17.52
C ILE A 201 -12.16 13.28 -16.13
N LEU A 202 -12.88 12.51 -15.32
CA LEU A 202 -13.30 12.98 -14.01
C LEU A 202 -12.32 12.52 -12.92
N MET A 203 -11.66 13.47 -12.28
CA MET A 203 -10.81 13.22 -11.13
C MET A 203 -11.67 12.92 -9.90
N GLN A 204 -11.55 11.72 -9.35
CA GLN A 204 -12.31 11.29 -8.17
C GLN A 204 -11.64 11.71 -6.87
N ASP A 205 -10.31 11.60 -6.82
CA ASP A 205 -9.54 12.01 -5.66
C ASP A 205 -8.07 12.25 -5.99
N HIS A 206 -7.38 12.91 -5.06
CA HIS A 206 -5.93 12.86 -4.89
C HIS A 206 -5.64 12.35 -3.48
N LEU A 207 -4.86 11.27 -3.38
CA LEU A 207 -4.53 10.65 -2.10
C LEU A 207 -3.06 10.82 -1.75
N ILE A 208 -2.78 11.36 -0.57
CA ILE A 208 -1.45 11.34 0.04
C ILE A 208 -1.40 10.18 1.02
N LEU A 209 -0.45 9.27 0.85
CA LEU A 209 -0.37 8.03 1.61
C LEU A 209 0.81 8.04 2.57
N GLY A 210 0.52 7.81 3.84
CA GLY A 210 1.47 7.37 4.85
C GLY A 210 1.37 5.86 5.08
N HIS A 211 2.06 5.37 6.10
CA HIS A 211 2.06 3.96 6.47
C HIS A 211 0.72 3.48 7.01
N GLN A 212 0.06 4.28 7.85
CA GLN A 212 -1.25 3.99 8.46
C GLN A 212 -2.21 5.19 8.43
N CYS A 213 -1.80 6.26 7.76
CA CYS A 213 -2.59 7.47 7.59
C CYS A 213 -2.70 7.80 6.11
N TYR A 214 -3.70 8.61 5.76
CA TYR A 214 -3.87 9.15 4.43
C TYR A 214 -4.49 10.54 4.51
N PHE A 215 -4.34 11.30 3.43
CA PHE A 215 -5.10 12.53 3.21
C PHE A 215 -5.85 12.41 1.89
N SER A 216 -7.16 12.70 1.92
CA SER A 216 -8.01 12.76 0.73
C SER A 216 -8.39 14.20 0.43
N PHE A 217 -8.04 14.66 -0.76
CA PHE A 217 -8.43 16.00 -1.22
C PHE A 217 -9.94 16.10 -1.43
N ALA A 218 -10.60 15.01 -1.83
CA ALA A 218 -12.06 14.96 -1.96
C ALA A 218 -12.76 15.07 -0.59
N GLU A 219 -12.38 14.26 0.41
CA GLU A 219 -12.98 14.29 1.75
C GLU A 219 -12.77 15.63 2.46
N LYS A 220 -11.64 16.31 2.17
CA LYS A 220 -11.29 17.61 2.76
C LYS A 220 -11.83 18.80 1.96
N GLY A 221 -12.59 18.57 0.89
CA GLY A 221 -13.28 19.62 0.13
C GLY A 221 -12.39 20.45 -0.80
N TYR A 222 -11.20 19.96 -1.15
CA TYR A 222 -10.30 20.63 -2.09
C TYR A 222 -10.65 20.33 -3.56
N LEU A 223 -11.40 19.26 -3.82
CA LEU A 223 -11.91 18.93 -5.15
C LEU A 223 -13.36 19.37 -5.30
N LYS A 224 -13.67 19.98 -6.45
CA LYS A 224 -15.05 20.28 -6.82
C LYS A 224 -15.75 18.97 -7.15
N GLN A 225 -16.83 18.67 -6.42
CA GLN A 225 -17.67 17.53 -6.77
C GLN A 225 -18.34 17.81 -8.11
N VAL A 226 -18.17 16.89 -9.05
CA VAL A 226 -18.85 16.95 -10.35
C VAL A 226 -20.30 16.59 -10.11
N GLU A 227 -21.23 17.47 -10.51
CA GLU A 227 -22.64 17.20 -10.32
C GLU A 227 -23.05 15.90 -11.04
N PRO A 228 -23.90 15.06 -10.43
CA PRO A 228 -24.33 13.80 -11.05
C PRO A 228 -24.97 13.97 -12.44
N LYS A 229 -25.55 15.14 -12.73
CA LYS A 229 -26.10 15.47 -14.05
C LYS A 229 -25.00 15.66 -15.10
N VAL A 230 -23.88 16.27 -14.71
CA VAL A 230 -22.71 16.50 -15.55
C VAL A 230 -21.95 15.19 -15.78
N GLU A 231 -21.83 14.34 -14.76
CA GLU A 231 -21.25 12.99 -14.90
C GLU A 231 -21.97 12.15 -15.97
N ARG A 232 -23.31 12.27 -16.08
CA ARG A 232 -24.12 11.61 -17.12
C ARG A 232 -23.89 12.13 -18.55
N LEU A 233 -23.39 13.36 -18.70
CA LEU A 233 -23.02 13.90 -20.02
C LEU A 233 -21.78 13.20 -20.57
N PHE A 234 -20.83 12.85 -19.70
CA PHE A 234 -19.62 12.12 -20.06
C PHE A 234 -19.87 10.61 -20.20
N PHE A 235 -20.73 10.04 -19.37
CA PHE A 235 -20.98 8.60 -19.34
C PHE A 235 -22.47 8.32 -19.51
N ARG A 236 -22.91 8.15 -20.75
CA ARG A 236 -24.28 7.67 -21.01
C ARG A 236 -24.41 6.23 -20.49
N PRO A 237 -25.37 5.93 -19.59
CA PRO A 237 -25.72 4.54 -19.32
C PRO A 237 -26.22 3.93 -20.64
N LYS A 238 -25.60 2.81 -21.04
CA LYS A 238 -26.16 1.93 -22.08
C LYS A 238 -27.39 1.22 -21.52
#